data_AF-A1X2U7-F1
#
_entry.id   AF-A1X2U7-F1
#
_cell.length_a   1.000
_cell.length_b   1.000
_cell.length_c   1.000
_cell.angle_alpha   90.00
_cell.angle_beta   90.00
_cell.angle_gamma   90.00
#
_symmetry.space_group_name_H-M   'P 1'
#
loop_
_entity.id
_entity.type
_entity.pdbx_description
1 polymer ?
#
loop_
_entity_poly.entity_id
_entity_poly.type
_entity_poly.pdbx_seq_one_letter_code
_entity_poly.pdbx_strand_id
1 'polypeptide(L)' 'CKGVYDRSLFSKLEHVCDDCFNLYRSSHVASGCRENCYSNLVFRQCMDDLLLMDMLDEYAKAIRVVGRKK' A
#
# COMPACT_ATOMS: atom_id res chain seq x y z
N CYS A 1 -2.18 -9.81 6.98
CA CYS A 1 -2.70 -10.11 5.62
C CYS A 1 -2.89 -11.59 5.47
N LYS A 2 -4.07 -12.03 5.02
CA LYS A 2 -4.47 -13.45 5.04
C LYS A 2 -4.62 -14.05 3.63
N GLY A 3 -4.33 -13.28 2.58
CA GLY A 3 -4.31 -13.74 1.20
C GLY A 3 -3.00 -14.43 0.82
N VAL A 4 -2.63 -14.35 -0.46
CA VAL A 4 -1.39 -14.97 -0.97
C VAL A 4 -0.18 -14.25 -0.38
N TYR A 5 0.76 -15.02 0.17
CA TYR A 5 2.05 -14.50 0.62
C TYR A 5 3.06 -14.47 -0.53
N ASP A 6 3.05 -13.39 -1.28
CA ASP A 6 4.01 -13.11 -2.35
C ASP A 6 4.92 -11.95 -1.94
N ARG A 7 6.20 -12.24 -1.71
CA ARG A 7 7.19 -11.25 -1.28
C ARG A 7 7.34 -10.08 -2.26
N SER A 8 7.22 -10.34 -3.56
CA SER A 8 7.35 -9.30 -4.58
C SER A 8 6.18 -8.32 -4.53
N LEU A 9 4.96 -8.82 -4.31
CA LEU A 9 3.78 -7.97 -4.13
C LEU A 9 3.87 -7.15 -2.85
N PHE A 10 4.30 -7.77 -1.73
CA PHE A 10 4.50 -7.03 -0.50
C PHE A 10 5.57 -5.94 -0.66
N SER A 11 6.71 -6.22 -1.29
CA SER A 11 7.76 -5.22 -1.54
C SER A 11 7.22 -4.03 -2.36
N LYS A 12 6.47 -4.29 -3.44
CA LYS A 12 5.84 -3.23 -4.24
C LYS A 12 4.91 -2.33 -3.43
N LEU A 13 4.09 -2.92 -2.55
CA LEU A 13 3.16 -2.19 -1.69
C LEU A 13 3.88 -1.43 -0.57
N GLU A 14 4.93 -2.04 0.02
CA GLU A 14 5.76 -1.43 1.06
C GLU A 14 6.49 -0.18 0.53
N HIS A 15 7.01 -0.22 -0.70
CA HIS A 15 7.70 0.93 -1.31
C HIS A 15 6.82 2.17 -1.39
N VAL A 16 5.52 2.04 -1.71
CA VAL A 16 4.59 3.17 -1.70
C VAL A 16 4.50 3.79 -0.32
N CYS A 17 4.43 2.96 0.73
CA CYS A 17 4.37 3.44 2.11
C CYS A 17 5.68 4.09 2.56
N ASP A 18 6.84 3.57 2.15
CA ASP A 18 8.15 4.11 2.49
C ASP A 18 8.41 5.45 1.79
N ASP A 19 8.07 5.57 0.51
CA ASP A 19 8.20 6.83 -0.23
C ASP A 19 7.25 7.90 0.33
N CYS A 20 6.03 7.50 0.68
CA CYS A 20 5.07 8.39 1.33
C CYS A 20 5.53 8.82 2.73
N PHE A 21 6.14 7.91 3.50
CA PHE A 21 6.80 8.26 4.75
C PHE A 21 7.91 9.28 4.54
N ASN A 22 8.73 9.14 3.49
CA ASN A 22 9.80 10.10 3.20
C ASN A 22 9.27 11.49 2.85
N LEU A 23 8.09 11.57 2.24
CA LEU A 23 7.39 12.83 1.94
C LEU A 23 6.92 13.53 3.22
N TYR A 24 6.23 12.82 4.12
CA TYR A 24 5.61 13.40 5.33
C TYR A 24 6.50 13.40 6.57
N ARG A 25 7.53 12.54 6.60
CA ARG A 25 8.42 12.25 7.74
C ARG A 25 7.66 11.90 9.03
N SER A 26 6.57 11.13 8.92
CA SER A 26 5.69 10.77 10.04
C SER A 26 5.48 9.26 10.14
N SER A 27 5.84 8.66 11.27
CA SER A 27 5.69 7.22 11.53
C SER A 27 4.23 6.73 11.51
N HIS A 28 3.28 7.64 11.75
CA HIS A 28 1.85 7.37 11.61
C HIS A 28 1.45 7.09 10.17
N VAL A 29 2.09 7.75 9.19
CA VAL A 29 1.86 7.50 7.77
C VAL A 29 2.34 6.10 7.41
N ALA A 30 3.56 5.72 7.79
CA ALA A 30 4.10 4.39 7.51
C ALA A 30 3.23 3.27 8.13
N SER A 31 2.82 3.45 9.39
CA SER A 31 1.98 2.47 10.09
C SER A 31 0.59 2.39 9.47
N GLY A 32 -0.10 3.52 9.31
CA GLY A 32 -1.44 3.61 8.74
C GLY A 32 -1.52 3.13 7.29
N CYS A 33 -0.48 3.39 6.49
CA CYS A 33 -0.41 2.95 5.11
C CYS A 33 -0.47 1.41 4.97
N ARG A 34 0.17 0.67 5.89
CA ARG A 34 0.19 -0.81 5.91
C ARG A 34 -1.05 -1.44 6.54
N GLU A 35 -1.88 -0.67 7.25
CA GLU A 35 -3.06 -1.18 7.93
C GLU A 35 -4.06 -1.82 6.99
N ASN A 36 -4.84 -2.77 7.51
CA ASN A 36 -5.83 -3.52 6.74
C ASN A 36 -5.28 -4.06 5.40
N CYS A 37 -3.98 -4.41 5.37
CA CYS A 37 -3.31 -4.92 4.18
C CYS A 37 -3.34 -3.96 3.02
N TYR A 38 -2.96 -2.71 3.28
CA TYR A 38 -2.91 -1.63 2.28
C TYR A 38 -4.29 -1.23 1.74
N SER A 39 -5.37 -1.91 2.16
CA SER A 39 -6.76 -1.58 1.82
C SER A 39 -7.33 -0.52 2.76
N ASN A 40 -6.73 0.68 2.74
CA ASN A 40 -7.11 1.81 3.58
C ASN A 40 -6.97 3.14 2.80
N LEU A 41 -7.49 4.23 3.35
CA LEU A 41 -7.45 5.55 2.73
C LEU A 41 -6.04 6.16 2.71
N VAL A 42 -5.19 5.86 3.70
CA VAL A 42 -3.80 6.38 3.77
C VAL A 42 -2.99 5.88 2.58
N PHE A 43 -3.09 4.59 2.24
CA PHE A 43 -2.43 4.02 1.06
C PHE A 43 -2.88 4.71 -0.23
N ARG A 44 -4.19 4.95 -0.39
CA ARG A 44 -4.73 5.63 -1.57
C ARG A 44 -4.24 7.08 -1.66
N GLN A 45 -4.21 7.80 -0.54
CA GLN A 45 -3.69 9.16 -0.48
C GLN A 45 -2.21 9.19 -0.84
N CYS A 46 -1.41 8.27 -0.29
CA CYS A 46 0.00 8.12 -0.66
C CYS A 46 0.20 7.88 -2.15
N MET A 47 -0.66 7.10 -2.82
CA MET A 47 -0.58 6.94 -4.27
C MET A 47 -0.87 8.24 -5.03
N ASP A 48 -1.78 9.07 -4.54
CA ASP A 48 -2.10 10.37 -5.14
C ASP A 48 -0.93 11.35 -4.97
N ASP A 49 -0.40 11.49 -3.76
CA ASP A 49 0.71 12.40 -3.45
C ASP A 49 2.03 12.00 -4.12
N LEU A 50 2.22 10.70 -4.36
CA LEU A 50 3.36 10.16 -5.13
C LEU A 50 3.11 10.13 -6.64
N LEU A 51 1.97 10.63 -7.13
CA LEU A 51 1.61 10.68 -8.55
C LEU A 51 1.55 9.29 -9.22
N LEU A 52 1.08 8.28 -8.49
CA LEU A 52 0.98 6.88 -8.92
C LEU A 52 -0.46 6.46 -9.31
N MET A 53 -1.39 7.40 -9.41
CA MET A 53 -2.82 7.10 -9.64
C MET A 53 -3.11 6.42 -10.99
N ASP A 54 -2.26 6.61 -12.00
CA ASP A 54 -2.34 5.89 -13.27
C ASP A 54 -2.15 4.37 -13.11
N MET A 55 -1.49 3.94 -12.02
CA MET A 55 -1.28 2.53 -11.68
C MET A 55 -2.28 1.99 -10.65
N LEU A 56 -3.31 2.75 -10.27
CA LEU A 56 -4.24 2.39 -9.19
C LEU A 56 -4.85 1.00 -9.38
N ASP A 57 -5.19 0.62 -10.61
CA ASP A 57 -5.77 -0.68 -10.90
C ASP A 57 -4.79 -1.85 -10.68
N GLU A 58 -3.49 -1.66 -10.94
CA GLU A 58 -2.46 -2.66 -10.65
C GLU A 58 -2.32 -2.87 -9.14
N TYR A 59 -2.18 -1.77 -8.40
CA TYR A 59 -2.07 -1.80 -6.95
C TYR A 59 -3.33 -2.37 -6.29
N ALA A 60 -4.53 -2.00 -6.77
CA ALA A 60 -5.78 -2.54 -6.26
C ALA A 60 -5.87 -4.07 -6.46
N LYS A 61 -5.37 -4.60 -7.58
CA LYS A 61 -5.26 -6.05 -7.80
C LYS A 61 -4.29 -6.69 -6.81
N ALA A 62 -3.10 -6.10 -6.62
CA ALA A 62 -2.11 -6.60 -5.67
C ALA A 62 -2.68 -6.63 -4.23
N ILE A 63 -3.34 -5.56 -3.80
CA ILE A 63 -4.02 -5.44 -2.50
C ILE A 63 -5.06 -6.57 -2.33
N ARG A 64 -5.88 -6.83 -3.35
CA ARG A 64 -6.88 -7.92 -3.29
C ARG A 64 -6.23 -9.30 -3.15
N VAL A 65 -5.10 -9.53 -3.84
CA VAL A 65 -4.36 -10.80 -3.80
C VAL A 65 -3.80 -11.06 -2.39
N VAL A 66 -3.15 -10.06 -1.78
CA VAL A 66 -2.54 -10.21 -0.45
C VAL A 66 -3.55 -10.07 0.70
N GLY A 67 -4.64 -9.33 0.47
CA GLY A 67 -5.64 -8.97 1.47
C GLY A 67 -6.80 -9.96 1.62
N ARG A 68 -7.01 -10.89 0.67
CA ARG A 68 -8.12 -11.86 0.68
C ARG A 68 -8.33 -12.46 2.08
N LYS A 69 -9.48 -12.17 2.69
CA LYS A 69 -9.97 -12.87 3.89
C LYS A 69 -10.73 -14.11 3.39
N LYS A 70 -10.48 -15.27 4.03
CA LYS A 70 -11.33 -16.46 3.87
C LYS A 70 -12.77 -16.14 4.23
#